data_AF-A0A8T4PQL8-F1
#
_entry.id   AF-A0A8T4PQL8-F1
#
_cell.length_a   1.000
_cell.length_b   1.000
_cell.length_c   1.000
_cell.angle_alpha   90.00
_cell.angle_beta   90.00
_cell.angle_gamma   90.00
#
_symmetry.space_group_name_H-M   'P 1'
#
loop_
_entity.id
_entity.type
_entity.pdbx_description
1 polymer ?
#
loop_
_entity_poly.entity_id
_entity_poly.type
_entity_poly.pdbx_seq_one_letter_code
_entity_poly.pdbx_strand_id
1 'polypeptide(L)'
;MKKMNIIVLAIVIAILLSIAVFSQLSPIIDTVSNVDQLTPTISLEETNTCTTSFYNEIQGIYGNCTHYLNITSCLNTSGKNTDCSVSQEVINYQCKTGEVTATKNRTECKPNNEFIISIDKGTAVLKQQINYSEWGPCIYNVENTCLIVTCVSNDDGAFKGQFTDCKGGKSCQRFEICDNSIKTLYKNSREDFVEDDPSFYLSALALGEVPK
;
A
#
# COMPACT_ATOMS: atom_id res chain seq x y z
N MET A 1 -47.74 -29.20 15.53
CA MET A 1 -47.19 -28.34 14.47
C MET A 1 -46.34 -27.14 14.94
N LYS A 2 -46.31 -26.76 16.24
CA LYS A 2 -45.45 -25.64 16.71
C LYS A 2 -43.95 -25.97 16.86
N LYS A 3 -43.58 -27.23 17.08
CA LYS A 3 -42.18 -27.64 17.35
C LYS A 3 -41.28 -27.66 16.11
N MET A 4 -41.84 -27.88 14.92
CA MET A 4 -41.07 -27.97 13.67
C MET A 4 -40.57 -26.58 13.21
N ASN A 5 -41.34 -25.52 13.46
CA ASN A 5 -40.95 -24.16 13.10
C ASN A 5 -39.81 -23.61 13.96
N ILE A 6 -39.66 -24.08 15.21
CA ILE A 6 -38.59 -23.63 16.11
C ILE A 6 -37.24 -24.21 15.68
N ILE A 7 -37.23 -25.48 15.23
CA ILE A 7 -35.99 -26.15 14.79
C ILE A 7 -35.48 -25.53 13.48
N VAL A 8 -36.38 -25.25 12.54
CA VAL A 8 -36.00 -24.59 11.28
C VAL A 8 -35.47 -23.17 11.53
N LEU A 9 -36.08 -22.41 12.44
CA LEU A 9 -35.61 -21.08 12.82
C LEU A 9 -34.22 -21.12 13.48
N ALA A 10 -33.96 -22.10 14.35
CA ALA A 10 -32.66 -22.27 15.00
C ALA A 10 -31.56 -22.63 13.98
N ILE A 11 -31.85 -23.44 12.98
CA ILE A 11 -30.91 -23.80 11.91
C ILE A 11 -30.59 -22.57 11.04
N VAL A 12 -31.59 -21.75 10.70
CA VAL A 12 -31.37 -20.52 9.92
C VAL A 12 -30.53 -19.51 10.70
N ILE A 13 -30.76 -19.35 12.01
CA ILE A 13 -29.95 -18.46 12.86
C ILE A 13 -28.51 -18.98 12.99
N ALA A 14 -28.31 -20.30 13.13
CA ALA A 14 -26.97 -20.90 13.19
C ALA A 14 -26.19 -20.72 11.87
N ILE A 15 -26.87 -20.80 10.72
CA ILE A 15 -26.28 -20.54 9.40
C ILE A 15 -25.96 -19.04 9.22
N LEU A 16 -26.82 -18.14 9.69
CA LEU A 16 -26.54 -16.70 9.66
C LEU A 16 -25.38 -16.31 10.58
N LEU A 17 -25.27 -16.95 11.74
CA LEU A 17 -24.15 -16.76 12.66
C LEU A 17 -22.84 -17.32 12.11
N SER A 18 -22.85 -18.45 11.39
CA SER A 18 -21.63 -19.01 10.79
C SER A 18 -21.12 -18.21 9.58
N ILE A 19 -22.00 -17.51 8.87
CA ILE A 19 -21.61 -16.56 7.81
C ILE A 19 -21.02 -15.26 8.43
N ALA A 20 -21.47 -14.85 9.61
CA ALA A 20 -21.00 -13.64 10.29
C ALA A 20 -19.57 -13.76 10.88
N VAL A 21 -19.02 -14.98 11.04
CA VAL A 21 -17.63 -15.17 11.50
C VAL A 21 -16.60 -14.96 10.37
N PHE A 22 -17.04 -14.87 9.11
CA PHE A 22 -16.15 -14.61 7.97
C PHE A 22 -15.90 -13.12 7.70
N SER A 23 -16.51 -12.22 8.47
CA SER A 23 -16.44 -10.77 8.21
C SER A 23 -15.52 -10.02 9.19
N GLN A 24 -14.40 -9.56 8.62
CA GLN A 24 -13.95 -8.17 8.69
C GLN A 24 -13.27 -7.73 10.01
N LEU A 25 -12.00 -8.11 10.16
CA LEU A 25 -11.07 -7.18 10.82
C LEU A 25 -11.02 -5.92 9.95
N SER A 26 -11.50 -4.80 10.47
CA SER A 26 -11.39 -3.50 9.82
C SER A 26 -9.92 -3.23 9.49
N PRO A 27 -9.63 -2.60 8.33
CA PRO A 27 -8.27 -2.22 8.03
C PRO A 27 -7.72 -1.28 9.11
N ILE A 28 -6.48 -1.50 9.52
CA ILE A 28 -5.76 -0.56 10.39
C ILE A 28 -5.15 0.51 9.47
N ILE A 29 -5.43 1.77 9.77
CA ILE A 29 -4.91 2.93 9.03
C ILE A 29 -3.95 3.66 9.97
N ASP A 30 -2.69 3.71 9.58
CA ASP A 30 -1.64 4.41 10.31
C ASP A 30 -1.01 5.47 9.41
N THR A 31 -0.67 6.62 9.98
CA THR A 31 0.14 7.63 9.29
C THR A 31 1.59 7.48 9.75
N VAL A 32 2.49 7.23 8.81
CA VAL A 32 3.93 7.17 9.03
C VAL A 32 4.53 8.47 8.52
N SER A 33 5.36 9.13 9.33
CA SER A 33 6.11 10.30 8.90
C SER A 33 7.61 10.01 8.83
N ASN A 34 8.25 10.61 7.84
CA ASN A 34 9.70 10.67 7.73
C ASN A 34 10.13 12.14 7.79
N VAL A 35 11.11 12.46 8.64
CA VAL A 35 11.58 13.82 8.86
C VAL A 35 13.04 13.92 8.43
N ASP A 36 13.29 14.69 7.39
CA ASP A 36 14.63 14.97 6.88
C ASP A 36 15.10 16.35 7.34
N GLN A 37 16.24 16.39 8.05
CA GLN A 37 16.90 17.64 8.41
C GLN A 37 17.74 18.12 7.22
N LEU A 38 17.28 19.18 6.55
CA LEU A 38 17.86 19.66 5.30
C LEU A 38 18.96 20.70 5.51
N THR A 39 18.79 21.56 6.50
CA THR A 39 19.77 22.57 6.95
C THR A 39 19.79 22.61 8.48
N PRO A 40 20.65 23.39 9.16
CA PRO A 40 20.61 23.50 10.63
C PRO A 40 19.27 23.98 11.21
N THR A 41 18.46 24.65 10.39
CA THR A 41 17.25 25.40 10.77
C THR A 41 16.02 24.89 10.05
N ILE A 42 16.15 24.19 8.92
CA ILE A 42 15.03 23.73 8.09
C ILE A 42 14.98 22.20 8.09
N SER A 43 13.82 21.66 8.44
CA SER A 43 13.46 20.26 8.22
C SER A 43 12.21 20.13 7.36
N LEU A 44 12.13 19.02 6.64
CA LEU A 44 10.99 18.66 5.80
C LEU A 44 10.47 17.29 6.26
N GLU A 45 9.16 17.21 6.46
CA GLU A 45 8.45 16.01 6.84
C GLU A 45 7.55 15.56 5.68
N GLU A 46 7.72 14.29 5.29
CA GLU A 46 6.87 13.59 4.32
C GLU A 46 6.00 12.58 5.07
N THR A 47 4.70 12.57 4.78
CA THR A 47 3.76 11.65 5.44
C THR A 47 3.20 10.63 4.44
N ASN A 48 3.06 9.40 4.92
CA ASN A 48 2.50 8.28 4.17
C ASN A 48 1.33 7.69 4.96
N THR A 49 0.21 7.45 4.29
CA THR A 49 -0.89 6.65 4.86
C THR A 49 -0.67 5.18 4.55
N CYS A 50 -0.47 4.38 5.60
CA CYS A 50 -0.31 2.93 5.52
C CYS A 50 -1.61 2.23 5.91
N THR A 51 -2.15 1.42 5.02
CA THR A 51 -3.37 0.63 5.25
C THR A 51 -3.00 -0.85 5.37
N THR A 52 -3.25 -1.44 6.54
CA THR A 52 -3.10 -2.88 6.78
C THR A 52 -4.45 -3.57 6.63
N SER A 53 -4.57 -4.39 5.58
CA SER A 53 -5.75 -5.22 5.32
C SER A 53 -5.53 -6.63 5.83
N PHE A 54 -6.59 -7.24 6.39
CA PHE A 54 -6.57 -8.61 6.88
C PHE A 54 -7.43 -9.49 5.98
N TYR A 55 -6.94 -10.67 5.66
CA TYR A 55 -7.66 -11.64 4.83
C TYR A 55 -7.41 -13.06 5.33
N ASN A 56 -8.40 -13.92 5.15
CA ASN A 56 -8.29 -15.33 5.49
C ASN A 56 -7.84 -16.10 4.25
N GLU A 57 -6.83 -16.96 4.44
CA GLU A 57 -6.35 -17.87 3.42
C GLU A 57 -6.50 -19.30 3.92
N ILE A 58 -7.06 -20.17 3.09
CA ILE A 58 -7.16 -21.59 3.38
C ILE A 58 -5.84 -22.25 3.01
N GLN A 59 -5.17 -22.84 3.99
CA GLN A 59 -3.92 -23.56 3.80
C GLN A 59 -4.17 -25.06 3.94
N GLY A 60 -3.66 -25.83 2.96
CA GLY A 60 -3.71 -27.28 3.02
C GLY A 60 -2.73 -27.80 4.08
N ILE A 61 -3.23 -28.63 5.00
CA ILE A 61 -2.37 -29.41 5.88
C ILE A 61 -2.03 -30.69 5.14
N TYR A 62 -0.73 -30.97 5.03
CA TYR A 62 -0.23 -32.20 4.42
C TYR A 62 0.27 -33.15 5.50
N GLY A 63 -0.06 -34.43 5.33
CA GLY A 63 0.40 -35.49 6.20
C GLY A 63 0.77 -36.72 5.41
N ASN A 64 1.30 -37.72 6.12
CA ASN A 64 1.63 -39.01 5.53
C ASN A 64 0.36 -39.81 5.30
N CYS A 65 0.13 -40.18 4.04
CA CYS A 65 -0.96 -41.03 3.63
C CYS A 65 -0.39 -42.37 3.17
N THR A 66 -1.06 -43.45 3.57
CA THR A 66 -0.64 -44.81 3.27
C THR A 66 -1.61 -45.43 2.28
N HIS A 67 -1.09 -45.86 1.13
CA HIS A 67 -1.83 -46.63 0.15
C HIS A 67 -1.32 -48.06 0.14
N TYR A 68 -2.24 -49.00 0.32
CA TYR A 68 -1.96 -50.44 0.30
C TYR A 68 -2.25 -50.97 -1.10
N LEU A 69 -1.22 -51.39 -1.82
CA LEU A 69 -1.35 -51.99 -3.14
C LEU A 69 -1.23 -53.50 -2.99
N ASN A 70 -2.31 -54.22 -3.30
CA ASN A 70 -2.29 -55.67 -3.33
C ASN A 70 -1.85 -56.13 -4.73
N ILE A 71 -0.65 -56.70 -4.83
CA ILE A 71 -0.13 -57.23 -6.08
C ILE A 71 -0.30 -58.75 -6.03
N THR A 72 -0.96 -59.28 -7.06
CA THR A 72 -1.06 -60.73 -7.25
C THR A 72 -0.08 -61.12 -8.33
N SER A 73 0.94 -61.91 -7.95
CA SER A 73 1.88 -62.50 -8.90
C SER A 73 1.60 -63.99 -9.00
N CYS A 74 1.34 -64.47 -10.21
CA CYS A 74 1.15 -65.88 -10.50
C CYS A 74 2.31 -66.35 -11.39
N LEU A 75 3.07 -67.33 -10.93
CA LEU A 75 4.15 -67.91 -11.74
C LEU A 75 3.54 -68.86 -12.77
N ASN A 76 3.67 -68.49 -14.05
CA ASN A 76 3.16 -69.27 -15.17
C ASN A 76 4.23 -70.27 -15.63
N THR A 77 4.70 -71.13 -14.72
CA THR A 77 5.64 -72.21 -15.03
C THR A 77 4.87 -73.50 -15.28
N SER A 78 4.28 -73.60 -16.48
CA SER A 78 3.88 -74.86 -17.13
C SER A 78 2.88 -75.77 -16.39
N GLY A 79 1.60 -75.36 -16.29
CA GLY A 79 0.51 -76.20 -15.80
C GLY A 79 -0.73 -75.40 -15.38
N LYS A 80 -1.83 -76.04 -14.95
CA LYS A 80 -3.01 -75.34 -14.41
C LYS A 80 -2.56 -74.49 -13.21
N ASN A 81 -2.42 -73.18 -13.44
CA ASN A 81 -1.96 -72.20 -12.47
C ASN A 81 -2.71 -72.31 -11.15
N THR A 82 -2.04 -72.78 -10.09
CA THR A 82 -2.64 -72.83 -8.74
C THR A 82 -1.87 -72.04 -7.69
N ASP A 83 -0.62 -71.66 -7.92
CA ASP A 83 0.16 -70.89 -6.96
C ASP A 83 0.30 -69.43 -7.39
N CYS A 84 -0.67 -68.62 -6.97
CA CYS A 84 -0.57 -67.17 -6.98
C CYS A 84 -0.19 -66.68 -5.57
N SER A 85 0.86 -65.88 -5.47
CA SER A 85 1.20 -65.18 -4.23
C SER A 85 0.58 -63.78 -4.25
N VAL A 86 -0.11 -63.42 -3.18
CA VAL A 86 -0.52 -62.04 -2.94
C VAL A 86 0.52 -61.40 -2.03
N SER A 87 1.17 -60.34 -2.51
CA SER A 87 1.98 -59.46 -1.68
C SER A 87 1.26 -58.12 -1.52
N GLN A 88 1.39 -57.52 -0.34
CA GLN A 88 0.89 -56.18 -0.08
C GLN A 88 2.09 -55.24 -0.02
N GLU A 89 2.12 -54.28 -0.94
CA GLU A 89 3.06 -53.18 -0.90
C GLU A 89 2.44 -51.97 -0.19
N VAL A 90 3.24 -51.33 0.66
CA VAL A 90 2.82 -50.15 1.42
C VAL A 90 3.53 -48.94 0.84
N ILE A 91 2.78 -48.05 0.21
CA ILE A 91 3.32 -46.81 -0.37
C ILE A 91 2.92 -45.66 0.54
N ASN A 92 3.92 -44.98 1.09
CA ASN A 92 3.73 -43.76 1.87
C ASN A 92 4.03 -42.54 1.01
N TYR A 93 3.11 -41.59 0.95
CA TYR A 93 3.27 -40.35 0.21
C TYR A 93 2.64 -39.18 0.97
N GLN A 94 3.09 -37.95 0.66
CA GLN A 94 2.48 -36.75 1.20
C GLN A 94 1.14 -36.50 0.50
N CYS A 95 0.06 -36.41 1.26
CA CYS A 95 -1.24 -36.03 0.73
C CYS A 95 -1.91 -34.98 1.62
N LYS A 96 -2.85 -34.22 1.05
CA LYS A 96 -3.61 -33.21 1.78
C LYS A 96 -4.54 -33.92 2.76
N THR A 97 -4.28 -33.78 4.05
CA THR A 97 -5.03 -34.43 5.14
C THR A 97 -6.07 -33.50 5.77
N GLY A 98 -5.98 -32.20 5.50
CA GLY A 98 -6.95 -31.23 5.99
C GLY A 98 -6.76 -29.83 5.42
N GLU A 99 -7.55 -28.91 5.95
CA GLU A 99 -7.48 -27.48 5.66
C GLU A 99 -7.51 -26.71 6.98
N VAL A 100 -6.68 -25.67 7.08
CA VAL A 100 -6.73 -24.71 8.16
C VAL A 100 -6.89 -23.31 7.57
N THR A 101 -7.79 -22.53 8.14
CA THR A 101 -7.92 -21.12 7.81
C THR A 101 -6.88 -20.35 8.61
N ALA A 102 -5.95 -19.68 7.92
CA ALA A 102 -4.98 -18.78 8.51
C ALA A 102 -5.34 -17.33 8.19
N THR A 103 -5.34 -16.46 9.19
CA THR A 103 -5.48 -15.01 8.97
C THR A 103 -4.12 -14.44 8.61
N LYS A 104 -4.05 -13.79 7.45
CA LYS A 104 -2.88 -13.05 6.96
C LYS A 104 -3.20 -11.56 6.91
N ASN A 105 -2.15 -10.76 6.85
CA ASN A 105 -2.26 -9.32 6.63
C ASN A 105 -1.38 -8.87 5.46
N ARG A 106 -1.71 -7.70 4.92
CA ARG A 106 -0.93 -6.98 3.92
C ARG A 106 -1.01 -5.49 4.20
N THR A 107 0.15 -4.85 4.35
CA THR A 107 0.28 -3.41 4.55
C THR A 107 0.70 -2.76 3.24
N GLU A 108 -0.03 -1.72 2.83
CA GLU A 108 0.32 -0.88 1.69
C GLU A 108 0.41 0.58 2.14
N CYS A 109 1.53 1.23 1.83
CA CYS A 109 1.75 2.64 2.15
C CYS A 109 1.66 3.49 0.89
N LYS A 110 0.92 4.60 0.96
CA LYS A 110 0.79 5.59 -0.10
C LYS A 110 1.23 6.96 0.40
N PRO A 111 1.99 7.73 -0.37
CA PRO A 111 2.34 9.10 0.00
C PRO A 111 1.09 9.96 0.05
N ASN A 112 1.04 10.87 1.02
CA ASN A 112 -0.08 11.80 1.20
C ASN A 112 0.01 13.02 0.28
N ASN A 113 1.06 13.10 -0.54
CA ASN A 113 1.31 14.21 -1.47
C ASN A 113 1.32 15.58 -0.75
N GLU A 114 2.03 15.62 0.38
CA GLU A 114 2.24 16.82 1.17
C GLU A 114 3.68 16.92 1.68
N PHE A 115 4.14 18.15 1.87
CA PHE A 115 5.36 18.46 2.61
C PHE A 115 5.01 19.33 3.81
N ILE A 116 5.44 18.92 5.00
CA ILE A 116 5.37 19.73 6.21
C ILE A 116 6.78 20.27 6.48
N ILE A 117 6.95 21.57 6.34
CA ILE A 117 8.24 22.25 6.48
C ILE A 117 8.29 22.92 7.85
N SER A 118 9.33 22.62 8.63
CA SER A 118 9.59 23.27 9.90
C SER A 118 10.84 24.15 9.79
N ILE A 119 10.71 25.43 10.15
CA ILE A 119 11.79 26.40 10.15
C ILE A 119 12.02 26.88 11.58
N ASP A 120 13.15 26.51 12.16
CA ASP A 120 13.60 26.97 13.47
C ASP A 120 14.12 28.42 13.38
N LYS A 121 13.43 29.32 14.10
CA LYS A 121 13.80 30.74 14.24
C LYS A 121 14.44 31.04 15.60
N GLY A 122 14.91 30.01 16.31
CA GLY A 122 15.50 30.05 17.64
C GLY A 122 14.49 30.15 18.77
N THR A 123 13.57 31.12 18.73
CA THR A 123 12.53 31.32 19.76
C THR A 123 11.18 30.69 19.40
N ALA A 124 11.00 30.30 18.15
CA ALA A 124 9.80 29.67 17.64
C ALA A 124 10.12 28.78 16.44
N VAL A 125 9.30 27.76 16.22
CA VAL A 125 9.31 26.95 14.99
C VAL A 125 8.12 27.37 14.13
N LEU A 126 8.40 27.84 12.92
CA LEU A 126 7.38 28.12 11.92
C LEU A 126 7.11 26.83 11.14
N LYS A 127 5.86 26.33 11.19
CA LYS A 127 5.42 25.18 10.40
C LYS A 127 4.60 25.63 9.20
N GLN A 128 5.00 25.20 8.02
CA GLN A 128 4.32 25.45 6.75
C GLN A 128 3.97 24.12 6.10
N GLN A 129 2.88 24.07 5.34
CA GLN A 129 2.44 22.89 4.61
C GLN A 129 2.28 23.22 3.13
N ILE A 130 2.83 22.38 2.28
CA ILE A 130 2.55 22.35 0.84
C ILE A 130 1.74 21.09 0.59
N ASN A 131 0.43 21.23 0.41
CA ASN A 131 -0.43 20.13 -0.04
C ASN A 131 -0.54 20.19 -1.57
N TYR A 132 0.02 19.20 -2.24
CA TYR A 132 0.07 19.13 -3.71
C TYR A 132 -0.77 18.00 -4.31
N SER A 133 -1.67 17.41 -3.51
CA SER A 133 -2.53 16.29 -3.90
C SER A 133 -3.37 16.57 -5.16
N GLU A 134 -3.88 17.79 -5.32
CA GLU A 134 -4.70 18.18 -6.48
C GLU A 134 -3.90 18.82 -7.61
N TRP A 135 -2.65 19.22 -7.36
CA TRP A 135 -1.88 20.03 -8.29
C TRP A 135 -0.96 19.20 -9.18
N GLY A 136 -0.19 18.31 -8.58
CA GLY A 136 0.76 17.45 -9.27
C GLY A 136 2.00 17.16 -8.44
N PRO A 137 2.87 16.27 -8.93
CA PRO A 137 4.02 15.82 -8.17
C PRO A 137 5.01 16.94 -7.94
N CYS A 138 5.57 16.98 -6.73
CA CYS A 138 6.62 17.91 -6.33
C CYS A 138 7.91 17.16 -6.03
N ILE A 139 9.03 17.80 -6.31
CA ILE A 139 10.37 17.38 -5.89
C ILE A 139 10.98 18.47 -5.03
N TYR A 140 11.97 18.12 -4.24
CA TYR A 140 12.74 19.09 -3.46
C TYR A 140 14.24 18.88 -3.58
N ASN A 141 14.98 19.96 -3.39
CA ASN A 141 16.43 19.95 -3.27
C ASN A 141 16.90 21.10 -2.38
N VAL A 142 18.15 21.03 -1.92
CA VAL A 142 18.77 22.09 -1.10
C VAL A 142 19.77 22.86 -1.95
N GLU A 143 19.57 24.17 -2.10
CA GLU A 143 20.47 25.09 -2.81
C GLU A 143 20.77 26.28 -1.92
N ASN A 144 22.04 26.64 -1.75
CA ASN A 144 22.45 27.83 -0.98
C ASN A 144 21.79 27.94 0.41
N THR A 145 21.72 26.83 1.16
CA THR A 145 21.04 26.73 2.47
C THR A 145 19.54 27.03 2.46
N CYS A 146 18.92 27.01 1.29
CA CYS A 146 17.47 27.10 1.12
C CYS A 146 16.92 25.76 0.63
N LEU A 147 15.76 25.40 1.14
CA LEU A 147 14.92 24.35 0.58
C LEU A 147 14.21 24.89 -0.66
N ILE A 148 14.44 24.24 -1.78
CA ILE A 148 13.75 24.51 -3.04
C ILE A 148 12.76 23.39 -3.28
N VAL A 149 11.46 23.70 -3.30
CA VAL A 149 10.40 22.75 -3.67
C VAL A 149 9.89 23.15 -5.05
N THR A 150 9.95 22.24 -6.02
CA THR A 150 9.44 22.48 -7.37
C THR A 150 8.34 21.48 -7.68
N CYS A 151 7.18 22.00 -8.03
CA CYS A 151 6.02 21.24 -8.43
C CYS A 151 5.80 21.38 -9.93
N VAL A 152 5.35 20.31 -10.59
CA VAL A 152 4.82 20.36 -11.96
C VAL A 152 3.32 20.06 -12.00
N SER A 153 2.56 20.82 -12.80
CA SER A 153 1.11 20.64 -12.90
C SER A 153 0.73 19.31 -13.54
N ASN A 154 -0.34 18.69 -13.03
CA ASN A 154 -0.99 17.52 -13.63
C ASN A 154 -1.59 17.81 -15.02
N ASP A 155 -1.95 19.07 -15.30
CA ASP A 155 -2.68 19.43 -16.52
C ASP A 155 -1.78 19.44 -17.76
N ASP A 156 -0.54 19.91 -17.62
CA ASP A 156 0.33 20.19 -18.77
C ASP A 156 1.79 19.73 -18.60
N GLY A 157 2.17 19.14 -17.46
CA GLY A 157 3.57 18.75 -17.23
C GLY A 157 3.82 17.39 -16.59
N ALA A 158 2.95 16.89 -15.71
CA ALA A 158 3.14 15.58 -15.10
C ALA A 158 2.82 14.45 -16.10
N PHE A 159 3.55 13.34 -16.02
CA PHE A 159 3.24 12.14 -16.80
C PHE A 159 2.99 10.97 -15.85
N LYS A 160 1.77 10.42 -15.87
CA LYS A 160 1.34 9.32 -14.97
C LYS A 160 1.56 9.63 -13.48
N GLY A 161 1.33 10.88 -13.08
CA GLY A 161 1.53 11.33 -11.69
C GLY A 161 2.99 11.43 -11.26
N GLN A 162 3.95 11.36 -12.19
CA GLN A 162 5.37 11.52 -11.89
C GLN A 162 5.87 12.89 -12.36
N PHE A 163 6.80 13.45 -11.57
CA PHE A 163 7.51 14.65 -11.93
C PHE A 163 8.35 14.36 -13.18
N THR A 164 8.24 15.21 -14.20
CA THR A 164 9.04 15.07 -15.43
C THR A 164 10.17 16.09 -15.43
N ASP A 165 9.82 17.35 -15.65
CA ASP A 165 10.63 18.53 -15.55
C ASP A 165 9.71 19.76 -15.60
N CYS A 166 10.31 20.93 -15.46
CA CYS A 166 9.66 22.22 -15.67
C CYS A 166 10.13 22.89 -16.96
N LYS A 167 10.33 22.15 -18.05
CA LYS A 167 10.79 22.69 -19.34
C LYS A 167 9.66 22.67 -20.38
N GLY A 168 9.74 23.56 -21.37
CA GLY A 168 8.94 23.50 -22.60
C GLY A 168 7.42 23.52 -22.41
N GLY A 169 6.82 24.71 -22.32
CA GLY A 169 5.35 24.86 -22.35
C GLY A 169 4.62 24.54 -21.04
N LYS A 170 5.28 23.92 -20.06
CA LYS A 170 4.66 23.42 -18.83
C LYS A 170 4.40 24.51 -17.79
N SER A 171 3.39 24.29 -16.96
CA SER A 171 3.12 25.10 -15.78
C SER A 171 3.80 24.50 -14.54
N CYS A 172 4.62 25.31 -13.90
CA CYS A 172 5.37 24.95 -12.70
C CYS A 172 5.29 26.03 -11.63
N GLN A 173 5.37 25.59 -10.38
CA GLN A 173 5.46 26.47 -9.22
C GLN A 173 6.64 26.04 -8.36
N ARG A 174 7.43 27.02 -7.90
CA ARG A 174 8.64 26.81 -7.11
C ARG A 174 8.54 27.59 -5.81
N PHE A 175 8.82 26.94 -4.69
CA PHE A 175 8.95 27.57 -3.38
C PHE A 175 10.43 27.59 -3.01
N GLU A 176 10.97 28.77 -2.74
CA GLU A 176 12.32 28.93 -2.21
C GLU A 176 12.22 29.34 -0.74
N ILE A 177 12.50 28.38 0.13
CA ILE A 177 12.34 28.52 1.57
C ILE A 177 13.73 28.59 2.20
N CYS A 178 14.09 29.78 2.65
CA CYS A 178 15.34 30.07 3.35
C CYS A 178 15.04 30.43 4.81
N ASP A 179 16.09 30.55 5.62
CA ASP A 179 16.00 30.86 7.05
C ASP A 179 15.16 32.09 7.38
N ASN A 180 15.05 33.08 6.50
CA ASN A 180 14.35 34.34 6.77
C ASN A 180 13.34 34.76 5.70
N SER A 181 13.23 34.00 4.62
CA SER A 181 12.36 34.36 3.50
C SER A 181 11.75 33.13 2.87
N ILE A 182 10.50 33.25 2.48
CA ILE A 182 9.86 32.28 1.60
C ILE A 182 9.45 33.04 0.35
N LYS A 183 9.90 32.56 -0.80
CA LYS A 183 9.51 33.08 -2.11
C LYS A 183 8.71 32.04 -2.85
N THR A 184 7.65 32.48 -3.50
CA THR A 184 6.88 31.67 -4.43
C THR A 184 7.14 32.21 -5.83
N LEU A 185 7.56 31.34 -6.72
CA LEU A 185 7.84 31.65 -8.11
C LEU A 185 6.97 30.79 -9.02
N TYR A 186 6.55 31.38 -10.12
CA TYR A 186 5.67 30.80 -11.11
C TYR A 186 6.36 30.74 -12.46
N LYS A 187 5.90 29.79 -13.26
CA LYS A 187 6.33 29.59 -14.62
C LYS A 187 5.19 28.99 -15.41
N ASN A 188 4.78 29.63 -16.50
CA ASN A 188 3.97 29.01 -17.55
C ASN A 188 4.59 29.28 -18.93
N SER A 189 4.88 28.22 -19.67
CA SER A 189 5.36 28.29 -21.08
C SER A 189 6.61 29.15 -21.37
N ARG A 190 7.27 29.66 -20.33
CA ARG A 190 8.54 30.37 -20.37
C ARG A 190 9.71 29.45 -20.00
N GLU A 191 10.92 29.97 -19.85
CA GLU A 191 12.08 29.16 -19.41
C GLU A 191 12.50 29.45 -17.96
N ASP A 192 12.27 30.66 -17.48
CA ASP A 192 12.61 31.15 -16.15
C ASP A 192 11.42 31.11 -15.18
N PHE A 193 11.72 31.10 -13.88
CA PHE A 193 10.74 31.27 -12.81
C PHE A 193 10.69 32.74 -12.39
N VAL A 194 9.50 33.29 -12.18
CA VAL A 194 9.29 34.70 -11.78
C VAL A 194 8.28 34.81 -10.64
N GLU A 195 8.35 35.87 -9.84
CA GLU A 195 7.43 36.09 -8.71
C GLU A 195 5.99 36.40 -9.17
N ASP A 196 5.84 36.99 -10.36
CA ASP A 196 4.55 37.30 -10.98
C ASP A 196 4.59 36.91 -12.46
N ASP A 197 3.90 35.82 -12.81
CA ASP A 197 3.73 35.39 -14.18
C ASP A 197 2.27 35.64 -14.61
N PRO A 198 1.99 36.71 -15.37
CA PRO A 198 0.62 37.04 -15.77
C PRO A 198 0.00 35.99 -16.71
N SER A 199 0.81 35.08 -17.25
CA SER A 199 0.34 33.97 -18.08
C SER A 199 0.01 32.72 -17.27
N PHE A 200 0.37 32.66 -15.98
CA PHE A 200 0.07 31.53 -15.12
C PHE A 200 -1.42 31.52 -14.77
N TYR A 201 -2.14 30.55 -15.35
CA TYR A 201 -3.62 30.49 -15.30
C TYR A 201 -4.16 29.47 -14.30
N LEU A 202 -3.28 28.64 -13.72
CA LEU A 202 -3.67 27.61 -12.76
C LEU A 202 -3.89 28.21 -11.38
N SER A 203 -4.73 27.55 -10.58
CA SER A 203 -4.80 27.84 -9.14
C SER A 203 -3.45 27.57 -8.51
N ALA A 204 -2.85 28.60 -7.93
CA ALA A 204 -1.54 28.51 -7.30
C ALA A 204 -1.60 27.59 -6.07
N LEU A 205 -0.58 26.76 -5.91
CA LEU A 205 -0.33 26.06 -4.65
C LEU A 205 -0.12 27.10 -3.55
N ALA A 206 -0.79 26.90 -2.42
CA ALA A 206 -0.64 27.75 -1.26
C ALA A 206 0.28 27.09 -0.23
N LEU A 207 1.07 27.93 0.45
CA LEU A 207 1.68 27.54 1.71
C LEU A 207 0.63 27.74 2.82
N GLY A 208 0.19 26.64 3.41
CA GLY A 208 -0.71 26.65 4.55
C GLY A 208 0.07 26.75 5.86
N GLU A 209 -0.45 27.49 6.83
CA GLU A 209 0.03 27.36 8.20
C GLU A 209 -0.54 26.07 8.81
N VAL A 210 0.31 25.25 9.42
CA VAL A 210 -0.16 24.10 10.19
C VAL A 210 -0.59 24.61 11.56
N PRO A 211 -1.89 24.52 11.94
CA PRO A 211 -2.34 24.97 13.24
C PRO A 211 -1.61 24.19 14.36
N LYS A 212 -1.25 24.92 15.42
CA LYS A 212 -0.56 24.38 16.60
C LYS A 212 -1.38 23.34 17.34
#